data_AF-A0A9D8NQ52-F1
#
_entry.id   AF-A0A9D8NQ52-F1
#
_cell.length_a   1.000
_cell.length_b   1.000
_cell.length_c   1.000
_cell.angle_alpha   90.00
_cell.angle_beta   90.00
_cell.angle_gamma   90.00
#
_symmetry.space_group_name_H-M   'P 1'
#
loop_
_entity.id
_entity.type
_entity.pdbx_description
1 polymer ?
#
loop_
_entity_poly.entity_id
_entity_poly.type
_entity_poly.pdbx_seq_one_letter_code
_entity_poly.pdbx_strand_id
1 'polypeptide(L)'
;MPWPFTLGASVLALLPLWFWSRALRLRRLIQDLPTSKARGVFIGLVELKGTAEIEEPLTSYLAETACVQFGWSVSEEWRRVVTYTVTDKDGNSRTETRVESGWTTVASGGLASPFHLVDDTGSILVRPEGATIEGRSVFSETVTAFSDLYYGKGPPGGVVDSTGRRMFTESAVPLHAPVFVVGKARQREDVVAAEIAADPSAPMFLISTRSEEQVAGGHGWTIWLTGLLVLALPAGGWAIDRNQMGPADWPDLLPAGWFSLGASGVLLVAWLWQVFNSMTDLRNRVRQASSLVDIQLKRRNDLIPELVRVVEAARAHEAGAQQALAALRANAAAEQLTGLSGGIMGMAEAYPDLKANGNFLSLQKELADTEQRIAMARDYLNDAITNANTRAERFPEGWVASLAGLRRLPLLVTEGIERQPVQVNLAR
;
A
#
# COMPACT_ATOMS: atom_id res chain seq x y z
N MET A 1 -20.72 -16.37 40.87
CA MET A 1 -20.96 -16.62 39.44
C MET A 1 -20.26 -17.93 39.12
N PRO A 2 -20.91 -18.93 38.49
CA PRO A 2 -20.33 -20.27 38.39
C PRO A 2 -19.13 -20.37 37.43
N TRP A 3 -18.88 -19.36 36.59
CA TRP A 3 -17.88 -19.40 35.52
C TRP A 3 -17.09 -18.07 35.40
N PRO A 4 -16.41 -17.64 36.49
CA PRO A 4 -15.70 -16.37 36.52
C PRO A 4 -14.48 -16.37 35.59
N PHE A 5 -13.82 -17.51 35.40
CA PHE A 5 -12.64 -17.60 34.54
C PHE A 5 -13.01 -17.55 33.05
N THR A 6 -14.11 -18.20 32.66
CA THR A 6 -14.65 -18.11 31.29
C THR A 6 -15.02 -16.67 30.92
N LEU A 7 -15.67 -15.93 31.84
CA LEU A 7 -15.99 -14.51 31.62
C LEU A 7 -14.75 -13.65 31.49
N GLY A 8 -13.83 -13.76 32.45
CA GLY A 8 -12.59 -13.00 32.44
C GLY A 8 -11.80 -13.23 31.15
N ALA A 9 -11.66 -14.49 30.74
CA ALA A 9 -10.96 -14.84 29.52
C ALA A 9 -11.68 -14.38 28.24
N SER A 10 -13.01 -14.37 28.22
CA SER A 10 -13.80 -13.85 27.09
C SER A 10 -13.67 -12.33 26.94
N VAL A 11 -13.59 -11.58 28.05
CA VAL A 11 -13.31 -10.15 28.02
C VAL A 11 -11.88 -9.89 27.55
N LEU A 12 -10.91 -10.67 28.05
CA LEU A 12 -9.51 -10.58 27.59
C LEU A 12 -9.37 -10.88 26.09
N ALA A 13 -10.22 -11.74 25.52
CA ALA A 13 -10.24 -12.07 24.10
C ALA A 13 -10.64 -10.89 23.19
N LEU A 14 -11.22 -9.80 23.72
CA LEU A 14 -11.55 -8.61 22.92
C LEU A 14 -10.31 -7.89 22.39
N LEU A 15 -9.20 -7.91 23.15
CA LEU A 15 -7.95 -7.29 22.74
C LEU A 15 -7.31 -7.99 21.53
N PRO A 16 -7.08 -9.32 21.52
CA PRO A 16 -6.61 -9.99 20.31
C PRO A 16 -7.64 -9.92 19.18
N LEU A 17 -8.95 -9.86 19.44
CA LEU A 17 -9.96 -9.64 18.39
C LEU A 17 -9.78 -8.28 17.70
N TRP A 18 -9.46 -7.23 18.46
CA TRP A 18 -9.16 -5.92 17.92
C TRP A 18 -7.91 -5.96 17.01
N PHE A 19 -6.81 -6.56 17.48
CA PHE A 19 -5.59 -6.73 16.67
C PHE A 19 -5.83 -7.58 15.41
N TRP A 20 -6.60 -8.66 15.55
CA TRP A 20 -7.00 -9.54 14.46
C TRP A 20 -7.74 -8.76 13.36
N SER A 21 -8.78 -8.01 13.76
CA SER A 21 -9.59 -7.21 12.83
C SER A 21 -8.78 -6.10 12.14
N ARG A 22 -7.89 -5.43 12.88
CA ARG A 22 -6.99 -4.40 12.36
C ARG A 22 -6.02 -4.99 11.34
N ALA A 23 -5.34 -6.10 11.68
CA ALA A 23 -4.38 -6.75 10.79
C ALA A 23 -5.05 -7.28 9.51
N LEU A 24 -6.25 -7.89 9.64
CA LEU A 24 -7.03 -8.33 8.49
C LEU A 24 -7.45 -7.16 7.59
N ARG A 25 -7.73 -5.98 8.16
CA ARG A 25 -8.15 -4.78 7.41
C ARG A 25 -7.00 -4.25 6.58
N LEU A 26 -5.84 -4.09 7.22
CA LEU A 26 -4.63 -3.57 6.57
C LEU A 26 -4.13 -4.51 5.47
N ARG A 27 -4.12 -5.83 5.74
CA ARG A 27 -3.74 -6.83 4.73
C ARG A 27 -4.64 -6.76 3.49
N ARG A 28 -5.96 -6.68 3.68
CA ARG A 28 -6.92 -6.58 2.57
C ARG A 28 -6.76 -5.26 1.83
N LEU A 29 -6.63 -4.16 2.55
CA LEU A 29 -6.44 -2.84 1.94
C LEU A 29 -5.27 -2.84 0.95
N ILE A 30 -4.13 -3.41 1.35
CA ILE A 30 -2.94 -3.55 0.50
C ILE A 30 -3.27 -4.37 -0.74
N GLN A 31 -3.83 -5.57 -0.57
CA GLN A 31 -4.12 -6.49 -1.68
C GLN A 31 -5.22 -6.01 -2.63
N ASP A 32 -6.09 -5.10 -2.17
CA ASP A 32 -7.23 -4.58 -2.92
C ASP A 32 -6.90 -3.30 -3.70
N LEU A 33 -5.77 -2.66 -3.43
CA LEU A 33 -5.34 -1.44 -4.10
C LEU A 33 -4.72 -1.79 -5.45
N PRO A 34 -5.33 -1.38 -6.58
CA PRO A 34 -4.64 -1.49 -7.87
C PRO A 34 -3.45 -0.54 -7.91
N THR A 35 -2.35 -0.99 -8.52
CA THR A 35 -1.14 -0.17 -8.70
C THR A 35 -1.42 0.93 -9.72
N SER A 36 -1.20 2.18 -9.34
CA SER A 36 -1.26 3.34 -10.23
C SER A 36 0.11 3.58 -10.88
N LYS A 37 0.09 4.12 -12.10
CA LYS A 37 1.28 4.64 -12.78
C LYS A 37 1.60 6.07 -12.35
N ALA A 38 2.87 6.43 -12.18
CA ALA A 38 3.33 7.71 -11.62
C ALA A 38 2.82 8.92 -12.41
N ARG A 39 2.88 8.89 -13.74
CA ARG A 39 2.36 9.98 -14.60
C ARG A 39 0.84 10.11 -14.56
N GLY A 40 0.16 8.99 -14.32
CA GLY A 40 -1.29 8.86 -14.30
C GLY A 40 -1.90 8.88 -12.90
N VAL A 41 -1.15 9.26 -11.85
CA VAL A 41 -1.66 9.19 -10.48
C VAL A 41 -2.91 10.04 -10.31
N PHE A 42 -3.97 9.37 -9.85
CA PHE A 42 -5.24 9.99 -9.56
C PHE A 42 -5.32 10.41 -8.09
N ILE A 43 -6.04 11.50 -7.81
CA ILE A 43 -6.26 11.98 -6.45
C ILE A 43 -7.05 10.94 -5.65
N GLY A 44 -6.55 10.60 -4.45
CA GLY A 44 -7.14 9.58 -3.59
C GLY A 44 -6.10 8.59 -3.06
N LEU A 45 -6.58 7.53 -2.41
CA LEU A 45 -5.70 6.48 -1.90
C LEU A 45 -5.18 5.62 -3.05
N VAL A 46 -3.87 5.61 -3.25
CA VAL A 46 -3.20 4.91 -4.35
C VAL A 46 -2.06 4.04 -3.85
N GLU A 47 -1.76 3.02 -4.65
CA GLU A 47 -0.54 2.24 -4.56
C GLU A 47 0.37 2.61 -5.73
N LEU A 48 1.67 2.74 -5.47
CA LEU A 48 2.70 3.06 -6.45
C LEU A 48 3.90 2.13 -6.26
N LYS A 49 4.51 1.74 -7.37
CA LYS A 49 5.73 0.92 -7.42
C LYS A 49 6.71 1.61 -8.35
N GLY A 50 7.95 1.82 -7.90
CA GLY A 50 8.97 2.52 -8.67
C GLY A 50 10.32 2.51 -7.97
N THR A 51 11.29 3.26 -8.48
CA THR A 51 12.58 3.51 -7.80
C THR A 51 12.55 4.81 -7.03
N ALA A 52 13.23 4.86 -5.89
CA ALA A 52 13.41 6.09 -5.12
C ALA A 52 14.59 6.91 -5.66
N GLU A 53 14.28 8.10 -6.16
CA GLU A 53 15.23 9.03 -6.78
C GLU A 53 15.22 10.37 -6.06
N ILE A 54 16.40 10.97 -5.86
CA ILE A 54 16.56 12.32 -5.30
C ILE A 54 17.85 12.93 -5.88
N GLU A 55 17.84 14.24 -6.13
CA GLU A 55 19.01 14.94 -6.68
C GLU A 55 20.14 15.06 -5.65
N GLU A 56 19.79 15.43 -4.41
CA GLU A 56 20.72 15.55 -3.29
C GLU A 56 20.42 14.48 -2.24
N PRO A 57 21.05 13.28 -2.34
CA PRO A 57 20.78 12.18 -1.42
C PRO A 57 21.35 12.44 -0.02
N LEU A 58 20.70 11.86 0.98
CA LEU A 58 21.22 11.79 2.33
C LEU A 58 22.33 10.74 2.40
N THR A 59 23.30 10.96 3.28
CA THR A 59 24.27 9.93 3.67
C THR A 59 23.80 9.27 4.96
N SER A 60 23.60 7.95 4.95
CA SER A 60 23.18 7.21 6.15
C SER A 60 24.25 7.27 7.24
N TYR A 61 23.87 7.17 8.50
CA TYR A 61 24.75 7.45 9.63
C TYR A 61 25.78 6.36 9.88
N LEU A 62 25.35 5.09 9.83
CA LEU A 62 26.20 3.94 10.14
C LEU A 62 26.84 3.34 8.88
N ALA A 63 26.04 3.07 7.84
CA ALA A 63 26.54 2.48 6.60
C ALA A 63 27.22 3.50 5.67
N GLU A 64 27.03 4.80 5.90
CA GLU A 64 27.57 5.89 5.06
C GLU A 64 27.19 5.76 3.58
N THR A 65 25.96 5.29 3.34
CA THR A 65 25.43 5.05 1.98
C THR A 65 24.44 6.14 1.55
N ALA A 66 24.41 6.43 0.25
CA ALA A 66 23.43 7.35 -0.33
C ALA A 66 22.00 6.78 -0.24
N CYS A 67 21.08 7.56 0.33
CA CYS A 67 19.71 7.14 0.59
C CYS A 67 18.73 8.32 0.56
N VAL A 68 17.44 8.03 0.40
CA VAL A 68 16.37 9.05 0.54
C VAL A 68 15.88 9.16 1.99
N GLN A 69 16.09 8.09 2.75
CA GLN A 69 15.71 7.98 4.15
C GLN A 69 16.58 6.95 4.84
N PHE A 70 16.90 7.19 6.11
CA PHE A 70 17.51 6.19 6.99
C PHE A 70 17.04 6.37 8.43
N GLY A 71 17.09 5.28 9.19
CA GLY A 71 16.86 5.22 10.62
C GLY A 71 17.82 4.24 11.27
N TRP A 72 18.39 4.61 12.40
CA TRP A 72 19.39 3.83 13.12
C TRP A 72 19.08 3.75 14.61
N SER A 73 19.59 2.70 15.24
CA SER A 73 19.56 2.52 16.69
C SER A 73 20.84 1.86 17.18
N VAL A 74 21.28 2.29 18.36
CA VAL A 74 22.37 1.68 19.12
C VAL A 74 21.78 1.14 20.40
N SER A 75 21.94 -0.15 20.63
CA SER A 75 21.49 -0.82 21.85
C SER A 75 22.69 -1.37 22.61
N GLU A 76 22.70 -1.20 23.92
CA GLU A 76 23.77 -1.66 24.81
C GLU A 76 23.30 -2.86 25.62
N GLU A 77 24.14 -3.89 25.65
CA GLU A 77 23.89 -5.10 26.43
C GLU A 77 24.25 -4.85 27.88
N TRP A 78 23.35 -5.23 28.77
CA TRP A 78 23.59 -5.22 30.20
C TRP A 78 23.43 -6.62 30.78
N ARG A 79 24.15 -6.88 31.86
CA ARG A 79 24.09 -8.14 32.61
C ARG A 79 24.28 -7.87 34.08
N ARG A 80 23.25 -8.17 34.87
CA ARG A 80 23.25 -7.95 36.32
C ARG A 80 22.88 -9.19 37.09
N VAL A 81 23.35 -9.27 38.31
CA VAL A 81 23.05 -10.35 39.23
C VAL A 81 21.96 -9.86 40.19
N VAL A 82 20.74 -10.36 40.02
CA VAL A 82 19.60 -10.01 40.88
C VAL A 82 19.45 -11.08 41.93
N THR A 83 19.36 -10.65 43.18
CA THR A 83 19.07 -11.55 44.30
C THR A 83 17.66 -11.28 44.78
N TYR A 84 16.83 -12.33 44.81
CA TYR A 84 15.45 -12.24 45.31
C TYR A 84 15.21 -13.29 46.38
N THR A 85 14.36 -12.93 47.33
CA THR A 85 13.96 -13.83 48.42
C THR A 85 12.71 -14.57 47.96
N VAL A 86 12.80 -15.89 47.84
CA VAL A 86 11.65 -16.76 47.60
C VAL A 86 11.15 -17.26 48.94
N THR A 87 9.93 -16.91 49.30
CA THR A 87 9.24 -17.49 50.46
C THR A 87 8.38 -18.65 49.98
N ASP A 88 8.67 -19.85 50.48
CA ASP A 88 7.88 -21.03 50.19
C ASP A 88 6.53 -20.98 50.90
N LYS A 89 5.61 -21.87 50.51
CA LYS A 89 4.24 -21.96 51.07
C LYS A 89 4.23 -22.18 52.59
N ASP A 90 5.31 -22.74 53.11
CA ASP A 90 5.54 -23.01 54.53
C ASP A 90 6.17 -21.83 55.30
N GLY A 91 6.34 -20.66 54.67
CA GLY A 91 6.90 -19.46 55.30
C GLY A 91 8.44 -19.42 55.39
N ASN A 92 9.12 -20.44 54.88
CA ASN A 92 10.58 -20.48 54.81
C ASN A 92 11.08 -19.64 53.64
N SER A 93 11.95 -18.67 53.94
CA SER A 93 12.56 -17.80 52.93
C SER A 93 13.94 -18.31 52.52
N ARG A 94 14.16 -18.50 51.23
CA ARG A 94 15.47 -18.81 50.66
C ARG A 94 15.90 -17.70 49.70
N THR A 95 17.19 -17.38 49.75
CA THR A 95 17.79 -16.41 48.84
C THR A 95 18.19 -17.13 47.56
N GLU A 96 17.64 -16.69 46.44
CA GLU A 96 18.03 -17.17 45.12
C GLU A 96 18.69 -16.04 44.34
N THR A 97 19.73 -16.38 43.58
CA THR A 97 20.45 -15.46 42.72
C THR A 97 20.22 -15.84 41.26
N ARG A 98 19.80 -14.87 40.46
CA ARG A 98 19.59 -15.04 39.03
C ARG A 98 20.37 -13.99 38.25
N VAL A 99 21.02 -14.44 37.19
CA VAL A 99 21.61 -13.54 36.20
C VAL A 99 20.50 -13.08 35.25
N GLU A 100 20.31 -11.78 35.17
CA GLU A 100 19.48 -11.15 34.16
C GLU A 100 20.38 -10.47 33.12
N SER A 101 19.99 -10.56 31.86
CA SER A 101 20.64 -9.84 30.77
C SER A 101 19.62 -9.31 29.79
N GLY A 102 19.94 -8.21 29.15
CA GLY A 102 19.06 -7.60 28.15
C GLY A 102 19.78 -6.57 27.32
N TRP A 103 19.00 -5.97 26.41
CA TRP A 103 19.45 -4.89 25.56
C TRP A 103 18.61 -3.66 25.85
N THR A 104 19.27 -2.51 25.93
CA THR A 104 18.60 -1.21 26.10
C THR A 104 19.06 -0.29 24.98
N THR A 105 18.13 0.29 24.24
CA THR A 105 18.46 1.30 23.24
C THR A 105 18.99 2.55 23.93
N VAL A 106 20.25 2.90 23.65
CA VAL A 106 20.96 4.04 24.25
C VAL A 106 20.99 5.26 23.34
N ALA A 107 20.81 5.07 22.04
CA ALA A 107 20.68 6.14 21.07
C ALA A 107 19.90 5.65 19.84
N SER A 108 19.17 6.56 19.21
CA SER A 108 18.50 6.30 17.94
C SER A 108 18.31 7.62 17.20
N GLY A 109 18.23 7.55 15.88
CA GLY A 109 18.00 8.72 15.05
C GLY A 109 17.63 8.32 13.64
N GLY A 110 17.39 9.32 12.80
CA GLY A 110 17.04 9.10 11.41
C GLY A 110 16.64 10.40 10.74
N LEU A 111 16.70 10.40 9.41
CA LEU A 111 16.30 11.51 8.57
C LEU A 111 15.58 10.96 7.35
N ALA A 112 14.65 11.74 6.82
CA ALA A 112 13.93 11.45 5.60
C ALA A 112 13.84 12.73 4.78
N SER A 113 14.08 12.64 3.48
CA SER A 113 13.92 13.74 2.54
C SER A 113 12.78 13.44 1.57
N PRO A 114 12.01 14.45 1.12
CA PRO A 114 11.12 14.30 -0.02
C PRO A 114 11.89 13.76 -1.24
N PHE A 115 11.33 12.77 -1.92
CA PHE A 115 11.98 12.11 -3.04
C PHE A 115 10.99 11.85 -4.17
N HIS A 116 11.51 11.61 -5.37
CA HIS A 116 10.72 11.22 -6.52
C HIS A 116 10.64 9.71 -6.60
N LEU A 117 9.43 9.16 -6.64
CA LEU A 117 9.19 7.79 -7.04
C LEU A 117 9.07 7.76 -8.56
N VAL A 118 9.94 7.00 -9.22
CA VAL A 118 10.06 6.95 -10.68
C VAL A 118 9.65 5.57 -11.19
N ASP A 119 8.78 5.54 -12.20
CA ASP A 119 8.41 4.34 -12.93
C ASP A 119 8.65 4.50 -14.44
N ASP A 120 8.18 3.55 -15.24
CA ASP A 120 8.28 3.55 -16.70
C ASP A 120 7.49 4.69 -17.38
N THR A 121 6.57 5.33 -16.66
CA THR A 121 5.66 6.35 -17.19
C THR A 121 6.04 7.77 -16.81
N GLY A 122 6.72 7.95 -15.67
CA GLY A 122 7.15 9.26 -15.18
C GLY A 122 7.57 9.22 -13.71
N SER A 123 7.46 10.37 -13.04
CA SER A 123 7.83 10.52 -11.64
C SER A 123 6.74 11.22 -10.83
N ILE A 124 6.67 10.90 -9.54
CA ILE A 124 5.79 11.56 -8.58
C ILE A 124 6.55 11.89 -7.30
N LEU A 125 6.28 13.07 -6.73
CA LEU A 125 6.87 13.48 -5.46
C LEU A 125 6.22 12.72 -4.30
N VAL A 126 7.05 12.17 -3.41
CA VAL A 126 6.64 11.51 -2.17
C VAL A 126 7.21 12.29 -0.98
N ARG A 127 6.33 12.71 -0.08
CA ARG A 127 6.67 13.39 1.18
C ARG A 127 6.62 12.38 2.33
N PRO A 128 7.78 11.88 2.82
CA PRO A 128 7.82 10.75 3.76
C PRO A 128 7.32 11.09 5.17
N GLU A 129 7.07 12.36 5.48
CA GLU A 129 6.63 12.79 6.80
C GLU A 129 5.29 12.13 7.17
N GLY A 130 5.25 11.47 8.33
CA GLY A 130 4.07 10.74 8.81
C GLY A 130 3.86 9.36 8.18
N ALA A 131 4.73 8.93 7.25
CA ALA A 131 4.70 7.57 6.73
C ALA A 131 5.25 6.56 7.75
N THR A 132 4.69 5.35 7.74
CA THR A 132 5.40 4.17 8.25
C THR A 132 6.44 3.77 7.21
N ILE A 133 7.73 3.78 7.57
CA ILE A 133 8.81 3.51 6.62
C ILE A 133 9.49 2.19 6.96
N GLU A 134 9.54 1.30 5.98
CA GLU A 134 10.15 -0.02 6.07
C GLU A 134 11.35 -0.11 5.13
N GLY A 135 12.46 0.44 5.59
CA GLY A 135 13.74 0.38 4.89
C GLY A 135 14.36 -1.03 4.89
N ARG A 136 15.32 -1.23 4.00
CA ARG A 136 16.18 -2.41 3.99
C ARG A 136 17.25 -2.26 5.08
N SER A 137 17.58 -3.34 5.79
CA SER A 137 18.72 -3.34 6.69
C SER A 137 20.01 -3.10 5.88
N VAL A 138 20.70 -2.00 6.15
CA VAL A 138 21.97 -1.62 5.50
C VAL A 138 23.17 -1.77 6.42
N PHE A 139 22.95 -1.75 7.74
CA PHE A 139 23.98 -2.01 8.75
C PHE A 139 23.42 -2.84 9.90
N SER A 140 24.18 -3.83 10.37
CA SER A 140 23.84 -4.59 11.57
C SER A 140 25.09 -5.25 12.12
N GLU A 141 25.69 -4.67 13.16
CA GLU A 141 26.91 -5.20 13.78
C GLU A 141 26.84 -5.10 15.30
N THR A 142 27.40 -6.11 15.98
CA THR A 142 27.58 -6.07 17.43
C THR A 142 29.06 -5.97 17.75
N VAL A 143 29.46 -4.90 18.43
CA VAL A 143 30.86 -4.58 18.74
C VAL A 143 31.10 -4.48 20.24
N THR A 144 32.34 -4.70 20.66
CA THR A 144 32.80 -4.45 22.03
C THR A 144 33.34 -3.03 22.19
N ALA A 145 33.56 -2.59 23.43
CA ALA A 145 34.19 -1.30 23.77
C ALA A 145 35.57 -1.06 23.13
N PHE A 146 36.25 -2.10 22.66
CA PHE A 146 37.53 -2.00 21.94
C PHE A 146 37.41 -1.62 20.47
N SER A 147 36.21 -1.57 19.90
CA SER A 147 35.97 -1.15 18.52
C SER A 147 35.89 0.37 18.41
N ASP A 148 36.49 0.94 17.37
CA ASP A 148 36.38 2.37 17.05
C ASP A 148 34.91 2.80 16.87
N LEU A 149 34.06 1.91 16.36
CA LEU A 149 32.63 2.17 16.17
C LEU A 149 31.90 2.43 17.49
N TYR A 150 32.36 1.82 18.61
CA TYR A 150 31.66 1.84 19.89
C TYR A 150 31.45 3.27 20.42
N TYR A 151 32.49 4.09 20.35
CA TYR A 151 32.48 5.49 20.79
C TYR A 151 32.44 6.47 19.60
N GLY A 152 32.87 6.05 18.40
CA GLY A 152 32.87 6.90 17.21
C GLY A 152 31.47 7.23 16.70
N LYS A 153 30.54 6.25 16.76
CA LYS A 153 29.14 6.42 16.34
C LYS A 153 28.12 6.11 17.46
N GLY A 154 28.60 5.75 18.65
CA GLY A 154 27.77 5.50 19.82
C GLY A 154 27.83 6.64 20.85
N PRO A 155 26.85 6.73 21.76
CA PRO A 155 26.89 7.76 22.81
C PRO A 155 28.07 7.53 23.77
N PRO A 156 28.63 8.59 24.39
CA PRO A 156 29.79 8.47 25.26
C PRO A 156 29.48 7.75 26.58
N GLY A 157 28.24 7.84 27.07
CA GLY A 157 27.77 7.14 28.28
C GLY A 157 27.17 5.76 27.96
N GLY A 158 27.18 4.87 28.94
CA GLY A 158 26.58 3.54 28.85
C GLY A 158 25.44 3.33 29.85
N VAL A 159 24.87 2.13 29.86
CA VAL A 159 23.85 1.73 30.83
C VAL A 159 24.47 1.11 32.08
N VAL A 160 23.73 1.13 33.20
CA VAL A 160 24.11 0.41 34.41
C VAL A 160 24.22 -1.09 34.10
N ASP A 161 25.22 -1.75 34.69
CA ASP A 161 25.52 -3.17 34.45
C ASP A 161 25.86 -3.51 32.99
N SER A 162 26.36 -2.53 32.22
CA SER A 162 26.80 -2.74 30.84
C SER A 162 27.88 -3.83 30.74
N THR A 163 27.78 -4.67 29.72
CA THR A 163 28.80 -5.66 29.35
C THR A 163 29.90 -5.06 28.47
N GLY A 164 29.79 -3.79 28.09
CA GLY A 164 30.65 -3.16 27.09
C GLY A 164 30.42 -3.67 25.67
N ARG A 165 29.23 -4.23 25.38
CA ARG A 165 28.81 -4.65 24.03
C ARG A 165 27.65 -3.81 23.53
N ARG A 166 27.75 -3.35 22.29
CA ARG A 166 26.72 -2.56 21.61
C ARG A 166 26.34 -3.16 20.27
N MET A 167 25.04 -3.22 20.01
CA MET A 167 24.45 -3.59 18.73
C MET A 167 24.03 -2.32 18.00
N PHE A 168 24.62 -2.12 16.83
CA PHE A 168 24.37 -1.02 15.93
C PHE A 168 23.53 -1.54 14.76
N THR A 169 22.37 -0.94 14.52
CA THR A 169 21.49 -1.33 13.42
C THR A 169 21.05 -0.10 12.64
N GLU A 170 21.04 -0.21 11.32
CA GLU A 170 20.52 0.83 10.42
C GLU A 170 19.65 0.22 9.34
N SER A 171 18.47 0.80 9.15
CA SER A 171 17.58 0.56 8.02
C SER A 171 17.51 1.81 7.16
N ALA A 172 17.57 1.65 5.85
CA ALA A 172 17.49 2.78 4.92
C ALA A 172 16.66 2.43 3.69
N VAL A 173 16.21 3.46 2.99
CA VAL A 173 15.72 3.39 1.61
C VAL A 173 16.85 3.89 0.71
N PRO A 174 17.68 2.99 0.14
CA PRO A 174 18.81 3.40 -0.68
C PRO A 174 18.36 4.11 -1.96
N LEU A 175 19.25 4.91 -2.54
CA LEU A 175 19.03 5.48 -3.85
C LEU A 175 18.83 4.38 -4.90
N HIS A 176 17.93 4.59 -5.86
CA HIS A 176 17.54 3.64 -6.91
C HIS A 176 16.91 2.34 -6.41
N ALA A 177 16.65 2.19 -5.11
CA ALA A 177 16.01 1.00 -4.59
C ALA A 177 14.55 0.92 -5.09
N PRO A 178 14.05 -0.28 -5.41
CA PRO A 178 12.63 -0.47 -5.64
C PRO A 178 11.86 -0.18 -4.36
N VAL A 179 10.83 0.65 -4.47
CA VAL A 179 9.98 1.08 -3.37
C VAL A 179 8.52 0.87 -3.74
N PHE A 180 7.80 0.36 -2.74
CA PHE A 180 6.37 0.21 -2.68
C PHE A 180 5.79 1.31 -1.80
N VAL A 181 4.94 2.17 -2.36
CA VAL A 181 4.30 3.28 -1.64
C VAL A 181 2.80 3.12 -1.66
N VAL A 182 2.19 3.15 -0.48
CA VAL A 182 0.73 3.24 -0.32
C VAL A 182 0.45 4.53 0.43
N GLY A 183 -0.31 5.43 -0.16
CA GLY A 183 -0.59 6.72 0.44
C GLY A 183 -1.67 7.49 -0.30
N LYS A 184 -2.05 8.65 0.23
CA LYS A 184 -3.03 9.51 -0.44
C LYS A 184 -2.32 10.44 -1.40
N ALA A 185 -2.69 10.36 -2.67
CA ALA A 185 -2.35 11.34 -3.67
C ALA A 185 -3.22 12.59 -3.51
N ARG A 186 -2.57 13.75 -3.44
CA ARG A 186 -3.22 15.06 -3.41
C ARG A 186 -2.56 15.98 -4.44
N GLN A 187 -3.26 17.05 -4.79
CA GLN A 187 -2.69 18.08 -5.64
C GLN A 187 -1.66 18.88 -4.83
N ARG A 188 -0.53 19.18 -5.46
CA ARG A 188 0.49 20.07 -4.92
C ARG A 188 -0.03 21.50 -4.82
N GLU A 189 0.42 22.22 -3.80
CA GLU A 189 0.04 23.62 -3.59
C GLU A 189 0.80 24.58 -4.52
N ASP A 190 2.02 24.22 -4.92
CA ASP A 190 2.94 25.07 -5.67
C ASP A 190 2.85 24.88 -7.20
N VAL A 191 2.49 23.68 -7.66
CA VAL A 191 2.40 23.34 -9.09
C VAL A 191 1.20 22.45 -9.38
N VAL A 192 0.74 22.42 -10.63
CA VAL A 192 -0.35 21.53 -11.09
C VAL A 192 0.20 20.11 -11.30
N ALA A 193 0.58 19.45 -10.22
CA ALA A 193 1.04 18.07 -10.20
C ALA A 193 0.54 17.35 -8.93
N ALA A 194 0.52 16.02 -8.97
CA ALA A 194 0.20 15.22 -7.79
C ALA A 194 1.44 15.02 -6.91
N GLU A 195 1.20 14.86 -5.61
CA GLU A 195 2.17 14.36 -4.65
C GLU A 195 1.51 13.32 -3.73
N ILE A 196 2.32 12.42 -3.17
CA ILE A 196 1.91 11.54 -2.08
C ILE A 196 2.37 12.14 -0.77
N ALA A 197 1.46 12.33 0.17
CA ALA A 197 1.75 12.89 1.48
C ALA A 197 0.84 12.31 2.56
N ALA A 198 1.19 12.55 3.82
CA ALA A 198 0.34 12.18 4.95
C ALA A 198 -1.02 12.88 4.87
N ASP A 199 -2.06 12.10 5.10
CA ASP A 199 -3.43 12.59 5.26
C ASP A 199 -4.11 11.82 6.40
N PRO A 200 -4.68 12.50 7.41
CA PRO A 200 -5.34 11.84 8.54
C PRO A 200 -6.52 10.95 8.18
N SER A 201 -7.16 11.20 7.02
CA SER A 201 -8.25 10.36 6.49
C SER A 201 -7.74 9.10 5.78
N ALA A 202 -6.45 9.03 5.47
CA ALA A 202 -5.88 7.84 4.84
C ALA A 202 -5.75 6.71 5.87
N PRO A 203 -6.24 5.50 5.56
CA PRO A 203 -6.13 4.35 6.47
C PRO A 203 -4.69 3.87 6.66
N MET A 204 -3.79 4.24 5.75
CA MET A 204 -2.38 3.86 5.75
C MET A 204 -1.58 4.89 4.96
N PHE A 205 -0.37 5.19 5.46
CA PHE A 205 0.70 5.78 4.68
C PHE A 205 1.97 4.96 4.91
N LEU A 206 2.42 4.25 3.89
CA LEU A 206 3.50 3.26 3.95
C LEU A 206 4.48 3.51 2.81
N ILE A 207 5.77 3.47 3.14
CA ILE A 207 6.88 3.48 2.19
C ILE A 207 7.74 2.25 2.53
N SER A 208 7.79 1.25 1.67
CA SER A 208 8.48 0.00 1.94
C SER A 208 9.43 -0.38 0.81
N THR A 209 10.62 -0.86 1.18
CA THR A 209 11.56 -1.52 0.23
C THR A 209 11.20 -2.99 0.00
N ARG A 210 10.22 -3.50 0.73
CA ARG A 210 9.67 -4.85 0.56
C ARG A 210 8.60 -4.83 -0.53
N SER A 211 8.40 -5.98 -1.18
CA SER A 211 7.29 -6.14 -2.12
C SER A 211 5.93 -6.09 -1.41
N GLU A 212 4.88 -5.72 -2.14
CA GLU A 212 3.49 -5.75 -1.67
C GLU A 212 3.14 -7.09 -1.01
N GLU A 213 3.54 -8.22 -1.62
CA GLU A 213 3.28 -9.56 -1.11
C GLU A 213 3.99 -9.81 0.24
N GLN A 214 5.23 -9.35 0.40
CA GLN A 214 5.95 -9.45 1.67
C GLN A 214 5.32 -8.59 2.76
N VAL A 215 4.85 -7.39 2.44
CA VAL A 215 4.18 -6.50 3.41
C VAL A 215 2.80 -7.05 3.81
N ALA A 216 2.00 -7.50 2.83
CA ALA A 216 0.72 -8.15 3.07
C ALA A 216 0.90 -9.47 3.85
N GLY A 217 1.93 -10.25 3.51
CA GLY A 217 2.29 -11.50 4.17
C GLY A 217 2.69 -11.34 5.63
N GLY A 218 3.35 -10.23 5.98
CA GLY A 218 3.74 -9.91 7.37
C GLY A 218 2.56 -9.83 8.35
N HIS A 219 1.37 -9.49 7.86
CA HIS A 219 0.15 -9.47 8.67
C HIS A 219 -0.43 -10.87 8.93
N GLY A 220 -0.05 -11.88 8.14
CA GLY A 220 -0.58 -13.24 8.23
C GLY A 220 -0.32 -13.90 9.60
N TRP A 221 0.90 -13.74 10.14
CA TRP A 221 1.24 -14.25 11.46
C TRP A 221 0.40 -13.61 12.56
N THR A 222 0.26 -12.27 12.54
CA THR A 222 -0.57 -11.54 13.50
C THR A 222 -2.02 -12.02 13.45
N ILE A 223 -2.59 -12.18 12.26
CA ILE A 223 -3.95 -12.70 12.06
C ILE A 223 -4.07 -14.12 12.65
N TRP A 224 -3.12 -15.01 12.36
CA TRP A 224 -3.18 -16.38 12.85
C TRP A 224 -3.05 -16.45 14.38
N LEU A 225 -2.04 -15.80 14.95
CA LEU A 225 -1.77 -15.77 16.38
C LEU A 225 -2.95 -15.17 17.16
N THR A 226 -3.43 -14.00 16.73
CA THR A 226 -4.53 -13.32 17.41
C THR A 226 -5.86 -14.04 17.25
N GLY A 227 -6.14 -14.61 16.07
CA GLY A 227 -7.32 -15.45 15.86
C GLY A 227 -7.31 -16.69 16.76
N LEU A 228 -6.15 -17.32 16.93
CA LEU A 228 -5.97 -18.43 17.86
C LEU A 228 -6.22 -17.98 19.30
N LEU A 229 -5.67 -16.84 19.74
CA LEU A 229 -5.87 -16.31 21.09
C LEU A 229 -7.34 -16.01 21.39
N VAL A 230 -8.10 -15.47 20.42
CA VAL A 230 -9.52 -15.20 20.59
C VAL A 230 -10.33 -16.48 20.85
N LEU A 231 -9.94 -17.61 20.25
CA LEU A 231 -10.57 -18.91 20.49
C LEU A 231 -10.05 -19.61 21.76
N ALA A 232 -8.74 -19.54 21.98
CA ALA A 232 -8.07 -20.27 23.05
C ALA A 232 -8.36 -19.69 24.43
N LEU A 233 -8.49 -18.37 24.57
CA LEU A 233 -8.74 -17.72 25.86
C LEU A 233 -10.08 -18.19 26.49
N PRO A 234 -11.24 -18.07 25.82
CA PRO A 234 -12.51 -18.57 26.36
C PRO A 234 -12.49 -20.08 26.64
N ALA A 235 -11.87 -20.87 25.77
CA ALA A 235 -11.74 -22.31 25.95
C ALA A 235 -10.87 -22.68 27.17
N GLY A 236 -9.80 -21.93 27.42
CA GLY A 236 -8.95 -22.07 28.59
C GLY A 236 -9.69 -21.69 29.88
N GLY A 237 -10.44 -20.58 29.86
CA GLY A 237 -11.32 -20.19 30.98
C GLY A 237 -12.35 -21.27 31.30
N TRP A 238 -12.98 -21.85 30.28
CA TRP A 238 -13.92 -22.95 30.42
C TRP A 238 -13.28 -24.21 31.03
N ALA A 239 -12.07 -24.57 30.59
CA ALA A 239 -11.35 -25.71 31.14
C ALA A 239 -10.98 -25.52 32.63
N ILE A 240 -10.64 -24.30 33.04
CA ILE A 240 -10.34 -23.95 34.43
C ILE A 240 -11.60 -24.03 35.30
N ASP A 241 -12.73 -23.49 34.83
CA ASP A 241 -14.01 -23.58 35.54
C ASP A 241 -14.45 -25.05 35.68
N ARG A 242 -14.32 -25.85 34.60
CA ARG A 242 -14.59 -27.30 34.61
C ARG A 242 -13.78 -28.06 35.65
N ASN A 243 -12.49 -27.77 35.78
CA ASN A 243 -11.62 -28.48 36.72
C ASN A 243 -11.92 -28.16 38.19
N GLN A 244 -12.65 -27.08 38.48
CA GLN A 244 -13.08 -26.70 39.83
C GLN A 244 -14.46 -27.25 40.21
N MET A 245 -15.19 -27.82 39.25
CA MET A 245 -16.55 -28.33 39.43
C MET A 245 -16.57 -29.83 39.73
N GLY A 246 -17.51 -30.25 40.57
CA GLY A 246 -17.76 -31.65 40.87
C GLY A 246 -18.55 -32.35 39.73
N PRO A 247 -18.66 -33.69 39.76
CA PRO A 247 -19.37 -34.45 38.72
C PRO A 247 -20.87 -34.11 38.60
N ALA A 248 -21.49 -33.59 39.67
CA ALA A 248 -22.90 -33.21 39.70
C ALA A 248 -23.19 -31.83 39.08
N ASP A 249 -22.15 -31.00 38.89
CA ASP A 249 -22.28 -29.61 38.46
C ASP A 249 -22.28 -29.45 36.92
N TRP A 250 -22.34 -30.56 36.17
CA TRP A 250 -22.33 -30.56 34.71
C TRP A 250 -23.40 -29.67 34.04
N PRO A 251 -24.61 -29.44 34.61
CA PRO A 251 -25.57 -28.50 34.03
C PRO A 251 -25.05 -27.06 33.99
N ASP A 252 -24.22 -26.65 34.96
CA ASP A 252 -23.63 -25.31 35.04
C ASP A 252 -22.47 -25.11 34.04
N LEU A 253 -21.96 -26.19 33.46
CA LEU A 253 -20.94 -26.16 32.39
C LEU A 253 -21.51 -25.91 30.99
N LEU A 254 -22.81 -26.18 30.77
CA LEU A 254 -23.45 -25.95 29.48
C LEU A 254 -23.46 -24.45 29.10
N PRO A 255 -23.87 -23.51 29.99
CA PRO A 255 -23.73 -22.08 29.75
C PRO A 255 -22.29 -21.66 29.46
N ALA A 256 -21.31 -22.23 30.18
CA ALA A 256 -19.90 -21.91 30.00
C ALA A 256 -19.38 -22.35 28.61
N GLY A 257 -19.80 -23.52 28.11
CA GLY A 257 -19.45 -23.99 26.76
C GLY A 257 -20.02 -23.11 25.64
N TRP A 258 -21.17 -22.45 25.87
CA TRP A 258 -21.73 -21.47 24.94
C TRP A 258 -20.84 -20.23 24.77
N PHE A 259 -19.96 -19.89 25.71
CA PHE A 259 -19.03 -18.77 25.56
C PHE A 259 -17.92 -19.07 24.55
N SER A 260 -17.38 -20.30 24.53
CA SER A 260 -16.38 -20.70 23.54
C SER A 260 -16.99 -20.78 22.13
N LEU A 261 -18.22 -21.31 22.02
CA LEU A 261 -18.99 -21.26 20.78
C LEU A 261 -19.34 -19.83 20.37
N GLY A 262 -19.69 -18.98 21.35
CA GLY A 262 -19.97 -17.56 21.16
C GLY A 262 -18.77 -16.80 20.63
N ALA A 263 -17.56 -17.03 21.17
CA ALA A 263 -16.33 -16.41 20.68
C ALA A 263 -16.02 -16.81 19.22
N SER A 264 -16.23 -18.08 18.87
CA SER A 264 -16.13 -18.55 17.49
C SER A 264 -17.15 -17.87 16.58
N GLY A 265 -18.39 -17.70 17.05
CA GLY A 265 -19.44 -16.96 16.36
C GLY A 265 -19.11 -15.48 16.17
N VAL A 266 -18.58 -14.81 17.21
CA VAL A 266 -18.14 -13.41 17.14
C VAL A 266 -17.02 -13.22 16.13
N LEU A 267 -16.02 -14.10 16.12
CA LEU A 267 -14.97 -14.09 15.09
C LEU A 267 -15.54 -14.27 13.69
N LEU A 268 -16.45 -15.22 13.50
CA LEU A 268 -17.08 -15.46 12.21
C LEU A 268 -17.90 -14.25 11.74
N VAL A 269 -18.69 -13.63 12.63
CA VAL A 269 -19.47 -12.42 12.31
C VAL A 269 -18.54 -11.25 12.01
N ALA A 270 -17.48 -11.04 12.79
CA ALA A 270 -16.48 -10.01 12.54
C ALA A 270 -15.78 -10.21 11.18
N TRP A 271 -15.44 -11.47 10.85
CA TRP A 271 -14.90 -11.83 9.54
C TRP A 271 -15.87 -11.51 8.41
N LEU A 272 -17.13 -11.97 8.51
CA LEU A 272 -18.18 -11.74 7.51
C LEU A 272 -18.42 -10.25 7.28
N TRP A 273 -18.55 -9.49 8.36
CA TRP A 273 -18.68 -8.03 8.31
C TRP A 273 -17.53 -7.42 7.50
N GLN A 274 -16.30 -7.80 7.84
CA GLN A 274 -15.13 -7.23 7.22
C GLN A 274 -14.98 -7.62 5.74
N VAL A 275 -15.36 -8.86 5.37
CA VAL A 275 -15.43 -9.28 3.97
C VAL A 275 -16.45 -8.41 3.24
N PHE A 276 -17.68 -8.31 3.77
CA PHE A 276 -18.77 -7.56 3.17
C PHE A 276 -18.41 -6.09 2.90
N ASN A 277 -17.81 -5.42 3.89
CA ASN A 277 -17.36 -4.04 3.73
C ASN A 277 -16.26 -3.92 2.67
N SER A 278 -15.28 -4.84 2.67
CA SER A 278 -14.22 -4.81 1.65
C SER A 278 -14.74 -5.05 0.22
N MET A 279 -15.81 -5.84 0.05
CA MET A 279 -16.47 -6.01 -1.26
C MET A 279 -17.14 -4.71 -1.74
N THR A 280 -17.69 -3.93 -0.80
CA THR A 280 -18.24 -2.61 -1.09
C THR A 280 -17.13 -1.64 -1.49
N ASP A 281 -15.99 -1.69 -0.81
CA ASP A 281 -14.81 -0.88 -1.15
C ASP A 281 -14.30 -1.20 -2.57
N LEU A 282 -14.18 -2.48 -2.94
CA LEU A 282 -13.80 -2.89 -4.31
C LEU A 282 -14.77 -2.32 -5.36
N ARG A 283 -16.08 -2.40 -5.11
CA ARG A 283 -17.09 -1.83 -6.03
C ARG A 283 -16.91 -0.32 -6.18
N ASN A 284 -16.68 0.38 -5.08
CA ASN A 284 -16.46 1.82 -5.10
C ASN A 284 -15.16 2.18 -5.83
N ARG A 285 -14.11 1.37 -5.71
CA ARG A 285 -12.86 1.54 -6.47
C ARG A 285 -13.07 1.38 -7.97
N VAL A 286 -13.82 0.37 -8.41
CA VAL A 286 -14.17 0.21 -9.83
C VAL A 286 -14.96 1.41 -10.33
N ARG A 287 -15.94 1.89 -9.56
CA ARG A 287 -16.70 3.11 -9.92
C ARG A 287 -15.80 4.34 -10.02
N GLN A 288 -14.89 4.51 -9.06
CA GLN A 288 -13.92 5.60 -9.08
C GLN A 288 -13.02 5.51 -10.32
N ALA A 289 -12.48 4.34 -10.62
CA ALA A 289 -11.68 4.10 -11.82
C ALA A 289 -12.45 4.39 -13.13
N SER A 290 -13.73 4.01 -13.20
CA SER A 290 -14.61 4.36 -14.32
C SER A 290 -14.77 5.86 -14.48
N SER A 291 -15.06 6.58 -13.39
CA SER A 291 -15.18 8.05 -13.44
C SER A 291 -13.89 8.72 -13.89
N LEU A 292 -12.73 8.14 -13.58
CA LEU A 292 -11.44 8.67 -14.03
C LEU A 292 -11.28 8.55 -15.55
N VAL A 293 -11.71 7.44 -16.15
CA VAL A 293 -11.76 7.29 -17.62
C VAL A 293 -12.70 8.34 -18.21
N ASP A 294 -13.91 8.50 -17.64
CA ASP A 294 -14.91 9.46 -18.12
C ASP A 294 -14.39 10.91 -18.09
N ILE A 295 -13.67 11.29 -17.06
CA ILE A 295 -13.05 12.63 -16.94
C ILE A 295 -12.05 12.86 -18.07
N GLN A 296 -11.19 11.89 -18.38
CA GLN A 296 -10.20 12.04 -19.45
C GLN A 296 -10.85 12.01 -20.84
N LEU A 297 -11.87 11.18 -21.05
CA LEU A 297 -12.67 11.19 -22.28
C LEU A 297 -13.37 12.53 -22.49
N LYS A 298 -13.92 13.12 -21.42
CA LYS A 298 -14.50 14.46 -21.45
C LYS A 298 -13.45 15.50 -21.82
N ARG A 299 -12.28 15.49 -21.17
CA ARG A 299 -11.18 16.41 -21.50
C ARG A 299 -10.79 16.33 -22.96
N ARG A 300 -10.68 15.13 -23.52
CA ARG A 300 -10.43 14.94 -24.95
C ARG A 300 -11.52 15.58 -25.82
N ASN A 301 -12.77 15.32 -25.49
CA ASN A 301 -13.91 15.88 -26.23
C ASN A 301 -13.97 17.42 -26.13
N ASP A 302 -13.47 18.01 -25.04
CA ASP A 302 -13.35 19.45 -24.86
C ASP A 302 -12.18 20.06 -25.67
N LEU A 303 -11.08 19.31 -25.87
CA LEU A 303 -9.90 19.73 -26.64
C LEU A 303 -10.11 19.70 -28.16
N ILE A 304 -10.94 18.77 -28.67
CA ILE A 304 -11.17 18.60 -30.11
C ILE A 304 -11.76 19.86 -30.78
N PRO A 305 -12.81 20.52 -30.24
CA PRO A 305 -13.33 21.76 -30.80
C PRO A 305 -12.29 22.88 -30.86
N GLU A 306 -11.40 22.95 -29.87
CA GLU A 306 -10.35 23.97 -29.83
C GLU A 306 -9.29 23.71 -30.91
N LEU A 307 -8.90 22.44 -31.10
CA LEU A 307 -8.05 22.03 -32.23
C LEU A 307 -8.70 22.38 -33.58
N VAL A 308 -10.00 22.11 -33.72
CA VAL A 308 -10.77 22.46 -34.92
C VAL A 308 -10.72 23.96 -35.19
N ARG A 309 -10.90 24.82 -34.18
CA ARG A 309 -10.84 26.28 -34.33
C ARG A 309 -9.47 26.76 -34.79
N VAL A 310 -8.39 26.20 -34.25
CA VAL A 310 -7.02 26.56 -34.66
C VAL A 310 -6.76 26.15 -36.11
N VAL A 311 -7.21 24.96 -36.51
CA VAL A 311 -7.11 24.49 -37.90
C VAL A 311 -7.97 25.35 -38.83
N GLU A 312 -9.18 25.73 -38.41
CA GLU A 312 -10.05 26.64 -39.16
C GLU A 312 -9.44 28.03 -39.35
N ALA A 313 -8.76 28.57 -38.34
CA ALA A 313 -8.04 29.84 -38.46
C ALA A 313 -6.90 29.75 -39.50
N ALA A 314 -6.23 28.59 -39.61
CA ALA A 314 -5.21 28.36 -40.62
C ALA A 314 -5.79 28.20 -42.05
N ARG A 315 -7.06 27.79 -42.20
CA ARG A 315 -7.75 27.68 -43.51
C ARG A 315 -7.85 29.00 -44.26
N ALA A 316 -7.75 30.15 -43.59
CA ALA A 316 -7.71 31.46 -44.25
C ALA A 316 -6.50 31.61 -45.18
N HIS A 317 -5.46 30.79 -45.00
CA HIS A 317 -4.19 30.88 -45.72
C HIS A 317 -3.92 29.67 -46.64
N GLU A 318 -4.58 28.51 -46.45
CA GLU A 318 -4.40 27.31 -47.29
C GLU A 318 -5.70 26.58 -47.66
N ALA A 319 -5.88 26.26 -48.96
CA ALA A 319 -7.00 25.49 -49.48
C ALA A 319 -7.04 24.02 -48.99
N GLY A 320 -5.88 23.46 -48.60
CA GLY A 320 -5.78 22.07 -48.14
C GLY A 320 -6.38 21.83 -46.75
N ALA A 321 -6.50 22.85 -45.91
CA ALA A 321 -7.01 22.71 -44.55
C ALA A 321 -8.52 22.36 -44.48
N GLN A 322 -9.22 22.28 -45.62
CA GLN A 322 -10.55 21.66 -45.71
C GLN A 322 -10.54 20.14 -45.46
N GLN A 323 -9.52 19.44 -45.96
CA GLN A 323 -9.39 17.98 -45.79
C GLN A 323 -8.99 17.64 -44.35
N ALA A 324 -8.07 18.41 -43.78
CA ALA A 324 -7.69 18.39 -42.37
C ALA A 324 -8.91 18.50 -41.43
N LEU A 325 -9.75 19.51 -41.67
CA LEU A 325 -10.96 19.74 -40.87
C LEU A 325 -12.00 18.63 -41.03
N ALA A 326 -12.20 18.12 -42.25
CA ALA A 326 -13.10 17.01 -42.50
C ALA A 326 -12.64 15.74 -41.76
N ALA A 327 -11.33 15.44 -41.77
CA ALA A 327 -10.75 14.33 -41.03
C ALA A 327 -10.91 14.49 -39.51
N LEU A 328 -10.62 15.68 -38.96
CA LEU A 328 -10.83 15.98 -37.54
C LEU A 328 -12.28 15.78 -37.11
N ARG A 329 -13.25 16.27 -37.90
CA ARG A 329 -14.68 16.12 -37.61
C ARG A 329 -15.16 14.68 -37.75
N ALA A 330 -14.68 13.95 -38.75
CA ALA A 330 -14.98 12.53 -38.92
C ALA A 330 -14.45 11.71 -37.75
N ASN A 331 -13.21 11.98 -37.31
CA ASN A 331 -12.62 11.28 -36.18
C ASN A 331 -13.29 11.67 -34.85
N ALA A 332 -13.73 12.92 -34.68
CA ALA A 332 -14.49 13.39 -33.51
C ALA A 332 -15.86 12.70 -33.37
N ALA A 333 -16.46 12.25 -34.48
CA ALA A 333 -17.75 11.57 -34.50
C ALA A 333 -17.66 10.06 -34.22
N ALA A 334 -16.47 9.45 -34.33
CA ALA A 334 -16.28 8.05 -34.00
C ALA A 334 -16.20 7.87 -32.47
N GLU A 335 -17.08 7.08 -31.87
CA GLU A 335 -17.00 6.75 -30.42
C GLU A 335 -15.71 6.00 -30.06
N GLN A 336 -15.08 5.33 -31.04
CA GLN A 336 -13.81 4.59 -30.93
C GLN A 336 -12.63 5.44 -31.40
N LEU A 337 -12.29 6.46 -30.62
CA LEU A 337 -11.22 7.44 -30.85
C LEU A 337 -9.79 6.91 -30.61
N THR A 338 -9.53 5.60 -30.75
CA THR A 338 -8.17 5.07 -30.73
C THR A 338 -7.43 5.49 -32.00
N GLY A 339 -6.45 6.40 -31.89
CA GLY A 339 -5.59 6.82 -33.01
C GLY A 339 -5.81 8.26 -33.53
N LEU A 340 -6.70 9.05 -32.89
CA LEU A 340 -6.93 10.47 -33.24
C LEU A 340 -5.61 11.29 -33.24
N SER A 341 -4.76 11.08 -32.24
CA SER A 341 -3.46 11.75 -32.11
C SER A 341 -2.52 11.45 -33.29
N GLY A 342 -2.47 10.19 -33.75
CA GLY A 342 -1.68 9.79 -34.92
C GLY A 342 -2.19 10.44 -36.21
N GLY A 343 -3.51 10.54 -36.39
CA GLY A 343 -4.11 11.26 -37.52
C GLY A 343 -3.79 12.75 -37.51
N ILE A 344 -3.82 13.39 -36.33
CA ILE A 344 -3.46 14.82 -36.18
C ILE A 344 -1.96 15.03 -36.42
N MET A 345 -1.11 14.08 -36.03
CA MET A 345 0.33 14.11 -36.34
C MET A 345 0.58 14.05 -37.85
N GLY A 346 -0.07 13.12 -38.55
CA GLY A 346 0.03 13.03 -40.02
C GLY A 346 -0.47 14.28 -40.73
N MET A 347 -1.50 14.92 -40.19
CA MET A 347 -2.02 16.20 -40.69
C MET A 347 -1.01 17.33 -40.46
N ALA A 348 -0.34 17.39 -39.31
CA ALA A 348 0.68 18.39 -39.03
C ALA A 348 1.86 18.32 -40.03
N GLU A 349 2.26 17.11 -40.42
CA GLU A 349 3.32 16.93 -41.43
C GLU A 349 2.88 17.35 -42.84
N ALA A 350 1.59 17.21 -43.17
CA ALA A 350 1.05 17.60 -44.47
C ALA A 350 0.88 19.14 -44.62
N TYR A 351 0.86 19.89 -43.51
CA TYR A 351 0.60 21.34 -43.50
C TYR A 351 1.65 22.09 -42.64
N PRO A 352 2.74 22.57 -43.25
CA PRO A 352 3.85 23.22 -42.54
C PRO A 352 3.45 24.43 -41.69
N ASP A 353 2.46 25.21 -42.15
CA ASP A 353 1.97 26.39 -41.41
C ASP A 353 1.26 25.99 -40.10
N LEU A 354 0.55 24.85 -40.07
CA LEU A 354 -0.03 24.30 -38.84
C LEU A 354 1.07 23.81 -37.89
N LYS A 355 2.12 23.19 -38.44
CA LYS A 355 3.28 22.73 -37.67
C LYS A 355 4.07 23.90 -37.07
N ALA A 356 4.09 25.05 -37.72
CA ALA A 356 4.71 26.27 -37.19
C ALA A 356 3.82 26.99 -36.14
N ASN A 357 2.53 26.67 -36.05
CA ASN A 357 1.61 27.32 -35.14
C ASN A 357 1.77 26.78 -33.71
N GLY A 358 2.30 27.61 -32.80
CA GLY A 358 2.50 27.25 -31.39
C GLY A 358 1.24 26.80 -30.66
N ASN A 359 0.07 27.37 -30.97
CA ASN A 359 -1.20 26.97 -30.33
C ASN A 359 -1.62 25.57 -30.77
N PHE A 360 -1.43 25.23 -32.04
CA PHE A 360 -1.72 23.89 -32.57
C PHE A 360 -0.79 22.85 -31.93
N LEU A 361 0.51 23.14 -31.84
CA LEU A 361 1.48 22.25 -31.17
C LEU A 361 1.15 22.04 -29.69
N SER A 362 0.73 23.09 -28.97
CA SER A 362 0.32 22.99 -27.57
C SER A 362 -0.89 22.07 -27.41
N LEU A 363 -1.95 22.29 -28.20
CA LEU A 363 -3.16 21.45 -28.14
C LEU A 363 -2.90 20.01 -28.58
N GLN A 364 -2.06 19.81 -29.59
CA GLN A 364 -1.62 18.47 -30.00
C GLN A 364 -0.91 17.75 -28.85
N LYS A 365 -0.02 18.44 -28.13
CA LYS A 365 0.68 17.90 -26.96
C LYS A 365 -0.28 17.59 -25.81
N GLU A 366 -1.23 18.48 -25.52
CA GLU A 366 -2.26 18.24 -24.49
C GLU A 366 -3.16 17.06 -24.82
N LEU A 367 -3.54 16.93 -26.09
CA LEU A 367 -4.32 15.81 -26.58
C LEU A 367 -3.54 14.49 -26.49
N ALA A 368 -2.26 14.49 -26.88
CA ALA A 368 -1.39 13.32 -26.76
C ALA A 368 -1.21 12.89 -25.29
N ASP A 369 -1.02 13.86 -24.38
CA ASP A 369 -0.98 13.57 -22.93
C ASP A 369 -2.31 13.03 -22.41
N THR A 370 -3.44 13.56 -22.92
CA THR A 370 -4.78 13.07 -22.57
C THR A 370 -4.99 11.63 -23.05
N GLU A 371 -4.60 11.28 -24.28
CA GLU A 371 -4.66 9.91 -24.79
C GLU A 371 -3.79 8.95 -23.96
N GLN A 372 -2.58 9.38 -23.58
CA GLN A 372 -1.72 8.60 -22.70
C GLN A 372 -2.36 8.37 -21.32
N ARG A 373 -3.03 9.39 -20.76
CA ARG A 373 -3.77 9.27 -19.48
C ARG A 373 -5.02 8.41 -19.61
N ILE A 374 -5.72 8.43 -20.75
CA ILE A 374 -6.86 7.54 -21.02
C ILE A 374 -6.38 6.08 -21.02
N ALA A 375 -5.25 5.79 -21.67
CA ALA A 375 -4.68 4.44 -21.67
C ALA A 375 -4.37 3.97 -20.23
N MET A 376 -3.66 4.79 -19.45
CA MET A 376 -3.36 4.48 -18.05
C MET A 376 -4.63 4.31 -17.18
N ALA A 377 -5.65 5.15 -17.40
CA ALA A 377 -6.92 5.05 -16.67
C ALA A 377 -7.67 3.76 -16.99
N ARG A 378 -7.62 3.31 -18.26
CA ARG A 378 -8.22 2.04 -18.69
C ARG A 378 -7.49 0.83 -18.11
N ASP A 379 -6.17 0.86 -18.09
CA ASP A 379 -5.36 -0.19 -17.44
C ASP A 379 -5.68 -0.27 -15.95
N TYR A 380 -5.68 0.88 -15.26
CA TYR A 380 -6.04 0.97 -13.84
C TYR A 380 -7.47 0.45 -13.55
N LEU A 381 -8.43 0.76 -14.42
CA LEU A 381 -9.79 0.25 -14.31
C LEU A 381 -9.86 -1.27 -14.54
N ASN A 382 -9.12 -1.79 -15.52
CA ASN A 382 -9.04 -3.23 -15.77
C ASN A 382 -8.40 -3.97 -14.59
N ASP A 383 -7.37 -3.40 -13.97
CA ASP A 383 -6.77 -3.94 -12.75
C ASP A 383 -7.77 -3.93 -11.58
N ALA A 384 -8.50 -2.83 -11.38
CA ALA A 384 -9.54 -2.73 -10.37
C ALA A 384 -10.67 -3.77 -10.58
N ILE A 385 -11.12 -3.96 -11.83
CA ILE A 385 -12.12 -4.98 -12.19
C ILE A 385 -11.55 -6.39 -11.96
N THR A 386 -10.30 -6.65 -12.34
CA THR A 386 -9.64 -7.94 -12.17
C THR A 386 -9.53 -8.29 -10.69
N ASN A 387 -9.13 -7.34 -9.85
CA ASN A 387 -9.07 -7.52 -8.39
C ASN A 387 -10.46 -7.80 -7.81
N ALA A 388 -11.47 -7.03 -8.22
CA ALA A 388 -12.86 -7.23 -7.79
C ALA A 388 -13.41 -8.62 -8.19
N ASN A 389 -13.20 -9.03 -9.45
CA ASN A 389 -13.64 -10.33 -9.97
C ASN A 389 -12.92 -11.48 -9.25
N THR A 390 -11.59 -11.38 -9.12
CA THR A 390 -10.77 -12.40 -8.46
C THR A 390 -11.25 -12.65 -7.03
N ARG A 391 -11.60 -11.59 -6.29
CA ARG A 391 -12.14 -11.73 -4.92
C ARG A 391 -13.57 -12.25 -4.89
N ALA A 392 -14.40 -11.84 -5.84
CA ALA A 392 -15.77 -12.36 -5.96
C ALA A 392 -15.81 -13.85 -6.35
N GLU A 393 -14.76 -14.38 -6.98
CA GLU A 393 -14.70 -15.78 -7.44
C GLU A 393 -13.95 -16.71 -6.47
N ARG A 394 -13.13 -16.17 -5.55
CA ARG A 394 -12.38 -16.98 -4.58
C ARG A 394 -13.27 -17.45 -3.42
N PHE A 395 -13.29 -18.76 -3.18
CA PHE A 395 -13.91 -19.34 -1.98
C PHE A 395 -13.05 -19.06 -0.73
N PRO A 396 -13.64 -18.73 0.44
CA PRO A 396 -15.07 -18.61 0.75
C PRO A 396 -15.69 -17.24 0.46
N GLU A 397 -14.88 -16.25 0.05
CA GLU A 397 -15.32 -14.86 -0.10
C GLU A 397 -16.42 -14.67 -1.16
N GLY A 398 -16.43 -15.49 -2.21
CA GLY A 398 -17.44 -15.41 -3.27
C GLY A 398 -18.89 -15.58 -2.78
N TRP A 399 -19.11 -16.32 -1.69
CA TRP A 399 -20.44 -16.45 -1.09
C TRP A 399 -20.91 -15.13 -0.48
N VAL A 400 -20.00 -14.45 0.22
CA VAL A 400 -20.25 -13.12 0.79
C VAL A 400 -20.36 -12.07 -0.32
N ALA A 401 -19.55 -12.19 -1.38
CA ALA A 401 -19.62 -11.31 -2.54
C ALA A 401 -20.99 -11.38 -3.23
N SER A 402 -21.55 -12.58 -3.37
CA SER A 402 -22.92 -12.77 -3.88
C SER A 402 -23.97 -12.06 -3.02
N LEU A 403 -23.87 -12.18 -1.68
CA LEU A 403 -24.76 -11.46 -0.75
C LEU A 403 -24.57 -9.93 -0.81
N ALA A 404 -23.35 -9.46 -1.03
CA ALA A 404 -23.04 -8.05 -1.23
C ALA A 404 -23.47 -7.53 -2.61
N GLY A 405 -23.90 -8.39 -3.53
CA GLY A 405 -24.27 -8.06 -4.90
C GLY A 405 -23.09 -7.80 -5.84
N LEU A 406 -21.87 -8.22 -5.46
CA LEU A 406 -20.68 -8.08 -6.30
C LEU A 406 -20.64 -9.26 -7.28
N ARG A 407 -21.18 -9.05 -8.47
CA ARG A 407 -21.11 -10.00 -9.58
C ARG A 407 -19.89 -9.69 -10.44
N ARG A 408 -19.46 -10.69 -11.22
CA ARG A 408 -18.39 -10.53 -12.20
C ARG A 408 -18.68 -9.33 -13.12
N LEU A 409 -17.73 -8.41 -13.17
CA LEU A 409 -17.76 -7.20 -13.99
C LEU A 409 -17.02 -7.47 -15.31
N PRO A 410 -17.53 -6.98 -16.45
CA PRO A 410 -16.83 -7.11 -17.73
C PRO A 410 -15.56 -6.26 -17.73
N LEU A 411 -14.47 -6.80 -18.27
CA LEU A 411 -13.26 -6.04 -18.55
C LEU A 411 -13.49 -5.08 -19.72
N LEU A 412 -12.78 -3.96 -19.73
CA LEU A 412 -12.72 -3.11 -20.90
C LEU A 412 -11.86 -3.80 -21.96
N VAL A 413 -12.53 -4.25 -23.02
CA VAL A 413 -11.89 -4.76 -24.23
C VAL A 413 -11.84 -3.63 -25.24
N THR A 414 -10.71 -3.45 -25.91
CA THR A 414 -10.63 -2.59 -27.09
C THR A 414 -11.29 -3.32 -28.26
N GLU A 415 -12.60 -3.18 -28.41
CA GLU A 415 -13.29 -3.62 -29.62
C GLU A 415 -12.68 -2.87 -30.82
N GLY A 416 -11.97 -3.59 -31.69
CA GLY A 416 -11.28 -3.01 -32.86
C GLY A 416 -9.83 -3.47 -33.08
N ILE A 417 -9.17 -4.08 -32.08
CA ILE A 417 -7.94 -4.83 -32.32
C ILE A 417 -8.32 -6.29 -32.54
N GLU A 418 -9.07 -6.56 -33.61
CA GLU A 418 -8.93 -7.87 -34.24
C GLU A 418 -7.45 -8.00 -34.57
N ARG A 419 -6.78 -8.97 -33.96
CA ARG A 419 -5.44 -9.39 -34.34
C ARG A 419 -5.54 -9.91 -35.78
N GLN A 420 -5.58 -9.01 -36.76
CA GLN A 420 -5.41 -9.42 -38.14
C GLN A 420 -4.04 -10.08 -38.19
N PRO A 421 -3.96 -11.38 -38.53
CA PRO A 421 -2.68 -12.04 -38.63
C PRO A 421 -1.86 -11.26 -39.65
N VAL A 422 -0.68 -10.79 -39.24
CA VAL A 422 0.26 -10.16 -40.16
C VAL A 422 0.63 -11.23 -41.19
N GLN A 423 -0.01 -11.19 -42.35
CA GLN A 423 0.36 -12.05 -43.46
C GLN A 423 1.67 -11.53 -44.02
N VAL A 424 2.77 -12.03 -43.49
CA VAL A 424 4.09 -11.81 -44.07
C VAL A 424 4.17 -12.65 -45.34
N ASN A 425 3.78 -12.06 -46.48
CA ASN A 425 3.94 -12.69 -47.77
C ASN A 425 5.40 -12.50 -48.21
N LEU A 426 6.26 -13.45 -47.84
CA LEU A 426 7.59 -13.55 -48.41
C LEU A 426 7.45 -14.06 -49.85
N ALA A 427 7.26 -13.13 -50.79
CA ALA A 427 7.37 -13.43 -52.20
C ALA A 427 8.77 -13.98 -52.48
N ARG A 428 8.83 -15.13 -53.15
CA ARG A 428 10.03 -15.88 -53.48
C ARG A 428 10.47 -15.60 -54.91
#